data_AF-A0A8T4Z305-F1
#
_entry.id   AF-A0A8T4Z305-F1
#
_cell.length_a   1.000
_cell.length_b   1.000
_cell.length_c   1.000
_cell.angle_alpha   90.00
_cell.angle_beta   90.00
_cell.angle_gamma   90.00
#
_symmetry.space_group_name_H-M   'P 1'
#
loop_
_entity.id
_entity.type
_entity.pdbx_description
1 polymer ?
#
loop_
_entity_poly.entity_id
_entity_poly.type
_entity_poly.pdbx_seq_one_letter_code
_entity_poly.pdbx_strand_id
1 'polypeptide(L)'
;MESGDEKIIEEVIEHVRRSMPVTVNWARLHRNKLRPGHLLGNRFRVIITDLKVTAGEAECRAKAIAEKLMMYGVPNFFGPQRFGFQGDNIIKGMNIVKGRLRVKDKWLRRFLISSYQSYLCNLYLTRRLESGLFYKVLTGDIAKKYSTGGMFIVEDAEREQLRYDRQEISFTAPIYGSKMWMARGPAGEFESEILGEAGVTLDMFDQVKVEGTRRLGRLSLPDLQVNIEGSNLVVSFTLPKGAFATSVLREIMKTEP
;
A
#
# COMPACT_ATOMS: atom_id res chain seq x y z
N MET A 1 -10.85 38.17 -28.66
CA MET A 1 -11.04 36.87 -29.33
C MET A 1 -10.66 35.83 -28.31
N GLU A 2 -11.64 35.17 -27.68
CA GLU A 2 -11.38 34.01 -26.82
C GLU A 2 -10.63 32.95 -27.62
N SER A 3 -9.61 32.36 -27.00
CA SER A 3 -8.81 31.35 -27.69
C SER A 3 -9.66 30.10 -27.93
N GLY A 4 -9.45 29.40 -29.04
CA GLY A 4 -10.19 28.15 -29.34
C GLY A 4 -10.12 27.12 -28.22
N ASP A 5 -9.05 27.17 -27.40
CA ASP A 5 -8.85 26.32 -26.23
C ASP A 5 -9.81 26.66 -25.07
N GLU A 6 -10.12 27.93 -24.83
CA GLU A 6 -11.05 28.36 -23.77
C GLU A 6 -12.47 27.87 -24.08
N LYS A 7 -12.90 28.01 -25.33
CA LYS A 7 -14.22 27.54 -25.77
C LYS A 7 -14.38 26.03 -25.59
N ILE A 8 -13.36 25.24 -25.94
CA ILE A 8 -13.36 23.79 -25.74
C ILE A 8 -13.47 23.45 -24.24
N ILE A 9 -12.74 24.17 -23.39
CA ILE A 9 -12.77 23.94 -21.94
C ILE A 9 -14.17 24.21 -21.39
N GLU A 10 -14.80 25.33 -21.77
CA GLU A 10 -16.15 25.68 -21.33
C GLU A 10 -17.20 24.67 -21.77
N GLU A 11 -17.17 24.26 -23.04
CA GLU A 11 -18.08 23.24 -23.58
C GLU A 11 -17.97 21.92 -22.80
N VAL A 12 -16.75 21.50 -22.44
CA VAL A 12 -16.52 20.29 -21.64
C VAL A 12 -17.02 20.46 -20.20
N ILE A 13 -16.78 21.59 -19.55
CA ILE A 13 -17.26 21.86 -18.18
C ILE A 13 -18.78 21.78 -18.14
N GLU A 14 -19.45 22.42 -19.10
CA GLU A 14 -20.90 22.48 -19.17
C GLU A 14 -21.50 21.09 -19.44
N HIS A 15 -20.89 20.31 -20.33
CA HIS A 15 -21.27 18.91 -20.56
C HIS A 15 -21.16 18.07 -19.28
N VAL A 16 -20.04 18.15 -18.56
CA VAL A 16 -19.81 17.40 -17.32
C VAL A 16 -20.85 17.73 -16.25
N ARG A 17 -21.17 19.03 -16.06
CA ARG A 17 -22.18 19.47 -15.08
C ARG A 17 -23.59 18.97 -15.41
N ARG A 18 -23.95 18.87 -16.69
CA ARG A 18 -25.25 18.34 -17.14
C ARG A 18 -25.33 16.82 -17.00
N SER A 19 -24.21 16.12 -17.20
CA SER A 19 -24.18 14.65 -17.23
C SER A 19 -23.94 13.99 -15.87
N MET A 20 -23.37 14.70 -14.89
CA MET A 20 -23.02 14.11 -13.60
C MET A 20 -23.27 15.10 -12.44
N PRO A 21 -23.68 14.62 -11.26
CA PRO A 21 -23.87 15.44 -10.07
C PRO A 21 -22.51 15.77 -9.42
N VAL A 22 -21.67 16.54 -10.12
CA VAL A 22 -20.30 16.85 -9.71
C VAL A 22 -20.01 18.34 -9.77
N THR A 23 -19.12 18.80 -8.90
CA THR A 23 -18.55 20.15 -8.98
C THR A 23 -17.26 20.12 -9.79
N VAL A 24 -17.20 20.90 -10.87
CA VAL A 24 -15.96 21.10 -11.62
C VAL A 24 -15.18 22.24 -10.98
N ASN A 25 -14.07 21.91 -10.30
CA ASN A 25 -13.22 22.90 -9.63
C ASN A 25 -12.28 23.63 -10.60
N TRP A 26 -11.74 22.91 -11.59
CA TRP A 26 -10.87 23.45 -12.63
C TRP A 26 -10.85 22.52 -13.85
N ALA A 27 -10.48 23.05 -15.01
CA ALA A 27 -10.22 22.28 -16.22
C ALA A 27 -9.06 22.91 -17.01
N ARG A 28 -8.23 22.07 -17.63
CA ARG A 28 -7.09 22.49 -18.46
C ARG A 28 -6.77 21.43 -19.50
N LEU A 29 -6.35 21.85 -20.69
CA LEU A 29 -5.84 20.94 -21.71
C LEU A 29 -4.51 20.30 -21.29
N HIS A 30 -4.34 19.02 -21.64
CA HIS A 30 -3.13 18.25 -21.36
C HIS A 30 -2.78 17.36 -22.56
N ARG A 31 -1.50 17.30 -22.93
CA ARG A 31 -1.06 16.57 -24.14
C ARG A 31 -1.14 15.04 -23.99
N ASN A 32 -1.01 14.53 -22.77
CA ASN A 32 -1.01 13.09 -22.52
C ASN A 32 -2.33 12.63 -21.89
N LYS A 33 -2.82 11.47 -22.33
CA LYS A 33 -3.96 10.81 -21.69
C LYS A 33 -3.60 10.40 -20.25
N LEU A 34 -4.47 10.73 -19.30
CA LEU A 34 -4.40 10.20 -17.94
C LEU A 34 -4.77 8.71 -17.95
N ARG A 35 -3.95 7.86 -17.32
CA ARG A 35 -4.21 6.41 -17.22
C ARG A 35 -4.15 5.97 -15.75
N PRO A 36 -4.82 4.86 -15.39
CA PRO A 36 -4.66 4.25 -14.08
C PRO A 36 -3.19 4.08 -13.73
N GLY A 37 -2.81 4.49 -12.51
CA GLY A 37 -1.42 4.44 -12.04
C GLY A 37 -0.56 5.66 -12.36
N HIS A 38 -1.06 6.65 -13.11
CA HIS A 38 -0.34 7.92 -13.33
C HIS A 38 -0.28 8.81 -12.08
N LEU A 39 -1.18 8.63 -11.12
CA LEU A 39 -1.14 9.38 -9.85
C LEU A 39 0.16 9.10 -9.07
N LEU A 40 0.62 10.11 -8.33
CA LEU A 40 1.74 9.97 -7.39
C LEU A 40 1.24 9.40 -6.06
N GLY A 41 0.12 9.91 -5.58
CA GLY A 41 -0.47 9.58 -4.29
C GLY A 41 -1.78 10.31 -4.07
N ASN A 42 -2.31 10.21 -2.86
CA ASN A 42 -3.48 10.95 -2.41
C ASN A 42 -3.17 11.63 -1.08
N ARG A 43 -3.68 12.84 -0.90
CA ARG A 43 -3.74 13.51 0.41
C ARG A 43 -5.08 13.19 1.05
N PHE A 44 -5.03 12.74 2.28
CA PHE A 44 -6.19 12.37 3.07
C PHE A 44 -6.41 13.41 4.17
N ARG A 45 -7.69 13.70 4.41
CA ARG A 45 -8.18 14.36 5.61
C ARG A 45 -9.37 13.54 6.09
N VAL A 46 -9.19 12.82 7.18
CA VAL A 46 -10.19 11.88 7.72
C VAL A 46 -10.68 12.42 9.05
N ILE A 47 -12.00 12.47 9.23
CA ILE A 47 -12.64 12.84 10.48
C ILE A 47 -13.11 11.54 11.15
N ILE A 48 -12.63 11.30 12.37
CA ILE A 48 -13.06 10.20 13.23
C ILE A 48 -14.07 10.79 14.21
N THR A 49 -15.32 10.34 14.09
CA THR A 49 -16.45 10.73 14.94
C THR A 49 -16.66 9.71 16.05
N ASP A 50 -17.64 9.97 16.94
CA ASP A 50 -18.11 9.03 17.96
C ASP A 50 -16.99 8.50 18.86
N LEU A 51 -16.12 9.42 19.29
CA LEU A 51 -14.98 9.09 20.14
C LEU A 51 -15.47 8.52 21.48
N LYS A 52 -14.91 7.36 21.85
CA LYS A 52 -15.21 6.68 23.13
C LYS A 52 -14.55 7.35 24.34
N VAL A 53 -13.74 8.38 24.11
CA VAL A 53 -13.00 9.14 25.12
C VAL A 53 -13.19 10.63 24.85
N THR A 54 -12.80 11.47 25.80
CA THR A 54 -12.87 12.93 25.62
C THR A 54 -11.99 13.38 24.45
N ALA A 55 -12.33 14.52 23.83
CA ALA A 55 -11.55 15.06 22.72
C ALA A 55 -10.08 15.33 23.10
N GLY A 56 -9.83 15.87 24.30
CA GLY A 56 -8.46 16.10 24.77
C GLY A 56 -7.65 14.81 24.99
N GLU A 57 -8.29 13.77 25.53
CA GLU A 57 -7.65 12.45 25.69
C GLU A 57 -7.36 11.78 24.34
N ALA A 58 -8.33 11.84 23.41
CA ALA A 58 -8.14 11.34 22.05
C ALA A 58 -6.97 12.03 21.34
N GLU A 59 -6.90 13.36 21.46
CA GLU A 59 -5.82 14.16 20.87
C GLU A 59 -4.45 13.77 21.42
N CYS A 60 -4.33 13.68 22.75
CA CYS A 60 -3.08 13.33 23.41
C CYS A 60 -2.58 11.94 22.96
N ARG A 61 -3.46 10.93 22.97
CA ARG A 61 -3.14 9.58 22.51
C ARG A 61 -2.73 9.55 21.04
N ALA A 62 -3.51 10.22 20.20
CA ALA A 62 -3.27 10.20 18.77
C ALA A 62 -2.01 10.97 18.36
N LYS A 63 -1.65 12.05 19.07
CA LYS A 63 -0.36 12.74 18.91
C LYS A 63 0.82 11.83 19.28
N ALA A 64 0.76 11.13 20.41
CA ALA A 64 1.81 10.20 20.81
C ALA A 64 1.99 9.04 19.79
N ILE A 65 0.89 8.53 19.24
CA ILE A 65 0.93 7.54 18.15
C ILE A 65 1.53 8.17 16.90
N ALA A 66 1.07 9.35 16.50
CA ALA A 66 1.54 10.04 15.30
C ALA A 66 3.05 10.27 15.32
N GLU A 67 3.63 10.68 16.45
CA GLU A 67 5.09 10.83 16.62
C GLU A 67 5.84 9.53 16.32
N LYS A 68 5.34 8.39 16.81
CA LYS A 68 5.93 7.07 16.53
C LYS A 68 5.76 6.68 15.07
N LEU A 69 4.60 6.95 14.46
CA LEU A 69 4.35 6.65 13.05
C LEU A 69 5.19 7.53 12.12
N MET A 70 5.45 8.78 12.48
CA MET A 70 6.35 9.66 11.74
C MET A 70 7.79 9.16 11.82
N MET A 71 8.22 8.68 13.00
CA MET A 71 9.58 8.16 13.22
C MET A 71 9.84 6.81 12.54
N TYR A 72 8.90 5.86 12.65
CA TYR A 72 9.11 4.49 12.22
C TYR A 72 8.36 4.10 10.94
N GLY A 73 7.43 4.94 10.47
CA GLY A 73 6.52 4.61 9.39
C GLY A 73 5.44 3.61 9.80
N VAL A 74 4.63 3.20 8.81
CA VAL A 74 3.62 2.15 8.98
C VAL A 74 3.85 1.00 8.00
N PRO A 75 3.52 -0.25 8.37
CA PRO A 75 3.56 -1.37 7.44
C PRO A 75 2.57 -1.16 6.29
N ASN A 76 3.02 -1.42 5.06
CA ASN A 76 2.25 -1.15 3.85
C ASN A 76 1.26 -2.28 3.50
N PHE A 77 0.40 -2.63 4.45
CA PHE A 77 -0.60 -3.70 4.30
C PHE A 77 -1.60 -3.40 3.18
N PHE A 78 -2.07 -4.47 2.54
CA PHE A 78 -3.31 -4.44 1.77
C PHE A 78 -4.51 -4.42 2.73
N GLY A 79 -5.46 -3.53 2.47
CA GLY A 79 -6.69 -3.42 3.27
C GLY A 79 -7.67 -4.59 3.06
N PRO A 80 -8.60 -4.82 4.01
CA PRO A 80 -9.52 -5.96 4.01
C PRO A 80 -10.44 -5.99 2.78
N GLN A 81 -10.76 -4.83 2.21
CA GLN A 81 -11.54 -4.71 0.97
C GLN A 81 -10.92 -5.48 -0.22
N ARG A 82 -9.62 -5.79 -0.16
CA ARG A 82 -8.92 -6.57 -1.19
C ARG A 82 -9.23 -8.07 -1.13
N PHE A 83 -9.69 -8.59 0.01
CA PHE A 83 -9.77 -10.03 0.28
C PHE A 83 -11.17 -10.63 0.07
N GLY A 84 -12.16 -9.81 -0.28
CA GLY A 84 -13.56 -10.24 -0.42
C GLY A 84 -14.23 -10.51 0.92
N PHE A 85 -15.51 -10.88 0.87
CA PHE A 85 -16.28 -11.21 2.08
C PHE A 85 -15.63 -12.41 2.79
N GLN A 86 -15.28 -12.22 4.07
CA GLN A 86 -14.64 -13.23 4.93
C GLN A 86 -13.38 -13.91 4.33
N GLY A 87 -12.67 -13.26 3.40
CA GLY A 87 -11.43 -13.80 2.83
C GLY A 87 -11.61 -14.86 1.73
N ASP A 88 -12.81 -15.07 1.21
CA ASP A 88 -13.09 -16.09 0.18
C ASP A 88 -12.22 -15.92 -1.09
N ASN A 89 -11.87 -14.67 -1.45
CA ASN A 89 -10.98 -14.44 -2.60
C ASN A 89 -9.56 -14.97 -2.36
N ILE A 90 -9.09 -14.96 -1.11
CA ILE A 90 -7.77 -15.51 -0.74
C ILE A 90 -7.80 -17.02 -0.96
N ILE A 91 -8.83 -17.71 -0.46
CA ILE A 91 -8.96 -19.17 -0.53
C ILE A 91 -9.04 -19.62 -1.99
N LYS A 92 -9.88 -18.96 -2.79
CA LYS A 92 -9.99 -19.24 -4.23
C LYS A 92 -8.67 -18.96 -4.96
N GLY A 93 -8.00 -17.84 -4.66
CA GLY A 93 -6.69 -17.50 -5.21
C GLY A 93 -5.63 -18.55 -4.89
N MET A 94 -5.55 -19.00 -3.63
CA MET A 94 -4.67 -20.07 -3.18
C MET A 94 -4.96 -21.37 -3.93
N ASN A 95 -6.22 -21.76 -4.06
CA ASN A 95 -6.59 -22.99 -4.77
C ASN A 95 -6.26 -22.92 -6.27
N ILE A 96 -6.31 -21.74 -6.89
CA ILE A 96 -5.84 -21.56 -8.27
C ILE A 96 -4.32 -21.76 -8.35
N VAL A 97 -3.54 -21.14 -7.45
CA VAL A 97 -2.08 -21.30 -7.39
C VAL A 97 -1.68 -22.75 -7.15
N LYS A 98 -2.39 -23.46 -6.25
CA LYS A 98 -2.16 -24.88 -5.96
C LYS A 98 -2.68 -25.84 -7.03
N GLY A 99 -3.23 -25.34 -8.14
CA GLY A 99 -3.79 -26.17 -9.22
C GLY A 99 -5.09 -26.90 -8.86
N ARG A 100 -5.73 -26.56 -7.72
CA ARG A 100 -6.95 -27.21 -7.20
C ARG A 100 -8.25 -26.56 -7.71
N LEU A 101 -8.18 -25.34 -8.25
CA LEU A 101 -9.32 -24.61 -8.80
C LEU A 101 -8.99 -24.04 -10.17
N ARG A 102 -9.90 -24.24 -11.14
CA ARG A 102 -9.80 -23.66 -12.48
C ARG A 102 -10.90 -22.62 -12.68
N VAL A 103 -10.49 -21.40 -13.03
CA VAL A 103 -11.40 -20.29 -13.37
C VAL A 103 -11.20 -19.93 -14.84
N LYS A 104 -12.28 -19.99 -15.62
CA LYS A 104 -12.26 -19.68 -17.08
C LYS A 104 -12.14 -18.19 -17.36
N ASP A 105 -12.82 -17.37 -16.57
CA ASP A 105 -12.76 -15.92 -16.70
C ASP A 105 -11.34 -15.42 -16.35
N LYS A 106 -10.65 -14.84 -17.33
CA LYS A 106 -9.26 -14.41 -17.19
C LYS A 106 -9.11 -13.27 -16.19
N TRP A 107 -10.07 -12.35 -16.15
CA TRP A 107 -10.04 -11.19 -15.26
C TRP A 107 -10.24 -11.65 -13.81
N LEU A 108 -11.28 -12.43 -13.55
CA LEU A 108 -11.59 -12.98 -12.23
C LEU A 108 -10.45 -13.85 -11.73
N ARG A 109 -9.89 -14.72 -12.58
CA ARG A 109 -8.72 -15.52 -12.25
C ARG A 109 -7.55 -14.65 -11.80
N ARG A 110 -7.22 -13.59 -12.56
CA ARG A 110 -6.12 -12.67 -12.20
C ARG A 110 -6.40 -11.93 -10.90
N PHE A 111 -7.65 -11.53 -10.67
CA PHE A 111 -8.07 -10.85 -9.45
C PHE A 111 -7.97 -11.75 -8.21
N LEU A 112 -8.40 -13.02 -8.32
CA LEU A 112 -8.31 -14.00 -7.23
C LEU A 112 -6.85 -14.32 -6.88
N ILE A 113 -6.00 -14.58 -7.88
CA ILE A 113 -4.56 -14.79 -7.63
C ILE A 113 -3.92 -13.53 -7.00
N SER A 114 -4.27 -12.34 -7.49
CA SER A 114 -3.78 -11.08 -6.90
C SER A 114 -4.20 -10.91 -5.44
N SER A 115 -5.39 -11.38 -5.07
CA SER A 115 -5.87 -11.38 -3.68
C SER A 115 -5.00 -12.27 -2.80
N TYR A 116 -4.63 -13.46 -3.27
CA TYR A 116 -3.71 -14.36 -2.55
C TYR A 116 -2.26 -13.83 -2.48
N GLN A 117 -1.74 -13.24 -3.56
CA GLN A 117 -0.43 -12.56 -3.52
C GLN A 117 -0.44 -11.41 -2.49
N SER A 118 -1.53 -10.65 -2.41
CA SER A 118 -1.71 -9.58 -1.42
C SER A 118 -1.74 -10.11 0.01
N TYR A 119 -2.37 -11.27 0.22
CA TYR A 119 -2.35 -11.97 1.51
C TYR A 119 -0.93 -12.40 1.91
N LEU A 120 -0.18 -13.03 1.00
CA LEU A 120 1.20 -13.44 1.31
C LEU A 120 2.13 -12.24 1.56
N CYS A 121 1.92 -11.12 0.86
CA CYS A 121 2.60 -9.87 1.16
C CYS A 121 2.26 -9.35 2.57
N ASN A 122 1.00 -9.43 2.99
CA ASN A 122 0.61 -9.08 4.36
C ASN A 122 1.24 -10.05 5.38
N LEU A 123 1.25 -11.35 5.09
CA LEU A 123 1.89 -12.35 5.96
C LEU A 123 3.38 -12.03 6.15
N TYR A 124 4.11 -11.70 5.09
CA TYR A 124 5.50 -11.25 5.16
C TYR A 124 5.69 -10.04 6.09
N LEU A 125 4.83 -9.02 5.95
CA LEU A 125 4.91 -7.81 6.78
C LEU A 125 4.58 -8.12 8.25
N THR A 126 3.58 -8.97 8.50
CA THR A 126 3.23 -9.44 9.85
C THR A 126 4.42 -10.17 10.49
N ARG A 127 5.02 -11.13 9.80
CA ARG A 127 6.20 -11.86 10.31
C ARG A 127 7.37 -10.93 10.62
N ARG A 128 7.62 -9.92 9.76
CA ARG A 128 8.65 -8.93 10.05
C ARG A 128 8.38 -8.12 11.32
N LEU A 129 7.12 -7.74 11.55
CA LEU A 129 6.74 -7.02 12.75
C LEU A 129 6.91 -7.89 14.00
N GLU A 130 6.39 -9.12 13.96
CA GLU A 130 6.46 -10.08 15.06
C GLU A 130 7.90 -10.39 15.47
N SER A 131 8.80 -10.52 14.49
CA SER A 131 10.22 -10.79 14.73
C SER A 131 11.07 -9.53 14.98
N GLY A 132 10.46 -8.35 15.06
CA GLY A 132 11.18 -7.06 15.23
C GLY A 132 12.03 -6.62 14.02
N LEU A 133 11.96 -7.37 12.91
CA LEU A 133 12.67 -7.11 11.66
C LEU A 133 12.04 -5.99 10.83
N PHE A 134 10.87 -5.50 11.23
CA PHE A 134 10.27 -4.31 10.61
C PHE A 134 11.16 -3.09 10.78
N TYR A 135 11.88 -2.97 11.90
CA TYR A 135 12.75 -1.83 12.18
C TYR A 135 14.17 -2.00 11.63
N LYS A 136 14.44 -3.11 10.91
CA LYS A 136 15.78 -3.46 10.44
C LYS A 136 15.79 -3.75 8.94
N VAL A 137 16.92 -3.44 8.32
CA VAL A 137 17.24 -3.94 6.99
C VAL A 137 18.06 -5.23 7.15
N LEU A 138 17.82 -6.22 6.30
CA LEU A 138 18.58 -7.47 6.28
C LEU A 138 19.52 -7.51 5.08
N THR A 139 20.66 -8.18 5.22
CA THR A 139 21.49 -8.54 4.07
C THR A 139 20.66 -9.38 3.09
N GLY A 140 20.72 -8.98 1.83
CA GLY A 140 19.98 -9.55 0.71
C GLY A 140 18.54 -9.05 0.55
N ASP A 141 18.09 -8.10 1.36
CA ASP A 141 16.82 -7.40 1.13
C ASP A 141 16.81 -6.73 -0.23
N ILE A 142 15.64 -6.71 -0.88
CA ILE A 142 15.40 -5.75 -1.97
C ILE A 142 14.92 -4.45 -1.34
N ALA A 143 15.78 -3.44 -1.30
CA ALA A 143 15.44 -2.10 -0.83
C ALA A 143 14.98 -1.21 -2.00
N LYS A 144 14.17 -0.21 -1.68
CA LYS A 144 13.68 0.81 -2.63
C LYS A 144 13.88 2.20 -2.05
N LYS A 145 14.46 3.10 -2.86
CA LYS A 145 14.62 4.53 -2.52
C LYS A 145 13.27 5.24 -2.63
N TYR A 146 12.90 6.05 -1.65
CA TYR A 146 11.65 6.81 -1.73
C TYR A 146 11.70 7.91 -2.80
N SER A 147 12.84 8.59 -2.94
CA SER A 147 13.01 9.72 -3.85
C SER A 147 12.97 9.35 -5.34
N THR A 148 13.70 8.29 -5.72
CA THR A 148 13.84 7.90 -7.14
C THR A 148 12.99 6.68 -7.51
N GLY A 149 12.52 5.92 -6.53
CA GLY A 149 11.87 4.62 -6.77
C GLY A 149 12.83 3.51 -7.22
N GLY A 150 14.13 3.77 -7.31
CA GLY A 150 15.14 2.78 -7.68
C GLY A 150 15.21 1.65 -6.64
N MET A 151 15.25 0.40 -7.12
CA MET A 151 15.39 -0.80 -6.30
C MET A 151 16.80 -1.36 -6.39
N PHE A 152 17.30 -1.93 -5.30
CA PHE A 152 18.64 -2.52 -5.21
C PHE A 152 18.68 -3.62 -4.14
N ILE A 153 19.66 -4.51 -4.23
CA ILE A 153 19.93 -5.54 -3.22
C ILE A 153 20.77 -4.90 -2.11
N VAL A 154 20.40 -5.15 -0.85
CA VAL A 154 21.19 -4.74 0.31
C VAL A 154 22.34 -5.71 0.48
N GLU A 155 23.56 -5.27 0.26
CA GLU A 155 24.77 -6.08 0.49
C GLU A 155 25.30 -5.92 1.92
N ASP A 156 25.23 -4.69 2.45
CA ASP A 156 25.67 -4.32 3.79
C ASP A 156 24.48 -3.72 4.56
N ALA A 157 23.93 -4.52 5.47
CA ALA A 157 22.77 -4.14 6.27
C ALA A 157 23.11 -3.01 7.26
N GLU A 158 24.29 -3.01 7.87
CA GLU A 158 24.68 -1.99 8.86
C GLU A 158 24.81 -0.62 8.21
N ARG A 159 25.44 -0.56 7.04
CA ARG A 159 25.55 0.67 6.26
C ARG A 159 24.18 1.18 5.81
N GLU A 160 23.32 0.30 5.30
CA GLU A 160 22.01 0.70 4.78
C GLU A 160 20.99 0.97 5.89
N GLN A 161 21.20 0.47 7.12
CA GLN A 161 20.35 0.75 8.28
C GLN A 161 20.25 2.25 8.56
N LEU A 162 21.35 3.00 8.46
CA LEU A 162 21.33 4.46 8.67
C LEU A 162 20.40 5.18 7.68
N ARG A 163 20.37 4.74 6.43
CA ARG A 163 19.49 5.29 5.38
C ARG A 163 18.04 4.84 5.59
N TYR A 164 17.84 3.66 6.15
CA TYR A 164 16.53 3.18 6.56
C TYR A 164 15.98 3.99 7.76
N ASP A 165 16.79 4.26 8.77
CA ASP A 165 16.37 5.03 9.95
C ASP A 165 16.01 6.48 9.57
N ARG A 166 16.75 7.07 8.63
CA ARG A 166 16.45 8.39 8.04
C ARG A 166 15.28 8.38 7.05
N GLN A 167 14.65 7.23 6.84
CA GLN A 167 13.56 7.02 5.87
C GLN A 167 13.91 7.45 4.44
N GLU A 168 15.16 7.27 4.01
CA GLU A 168 15.57 7.46 2.61
C GLU A 168 15.25 6.24 1.75
N ILE A 169 15.23 5.06 2.38
CA ILE A 169 14.92 3.76 1.78
C ILE A 169 13.91 2.98 2.61
N SER A 170 13.35 1.94 2.01
CA SER A 170 12.63 0.88 2.73
C SER A 170 12.97 -0.47 2.12
N PHE A 171 13.00 -1.53 2.94
CA PHE A 171 12.86 -2.89 2.41
C PHE A 171 11.54 -3.01 1.63
N THR A 172 11.46 -4.00 0.75
CA THR A 172 10.26 -4.28 -0.02
C THR A 172 9.70 -5.64 0.34
N ALA A 173 8.37 -5.76 0.38
CA ALA A 173 7.66 -7.01 0.54
C ALA A 173 7.43 -7.68 -0.83
N PRO A 174 7.50 -9.02 -0.90
CA PRO A 174 7.29 -9.76 -2.13
C PRO A 174 5.83 -9.78 -2.57
N ILE A 175 5.60 -9.63 -3.87
CA ILE A 175 4.39 -10.05 -4.56
C ILE A 175 4.83 -11.17 -5.50
N TYR A 176 4.65 -12.43 -5.09
CA TYR A 176 5.26 -13.59 -5.74
C TYR A 176 4.82 -13.80 -7.20
N GLY A 177 5.79 -14.07 -8.09
CA GLY A 177 5.56 -14.35 -9.51
C GLY A 177 6.85 -14.27 -10.33
N SER A 178 6.76 -14.60 -11.61
CA SER A 178 7.91 -14.90 -12.49
C SER A 178 8.89 -13.75 -12.76
N LYS A 179 8.45 -12.50 -12.58
CA LYS A 179 9.22 -11.27 -12.73
C LYS A 179 9.57 -10.62 -11.40
N MET A 180 9.23 -11.25 -10.27
CA MET A 180 9.59 -10.72 -8.96
C MET A 180 11.11 -10.76 -8.79
N TRP A 181 11.70 -9.65 -8.34
CA TRP A 181 13.10 -9.65 -7.92
C TRP A 181 13.26 -10.41 -6.61
N MET A 182 13.97 -11.53 -6.66
CA MET A 182 14.25 -12.40 -5.52
C MET A 182 15.22 -11.73 -4.53
N ALA A 183 14.84 -11.74 -3.25
CA ALA A 183 15.77 -11.47 -2.15
C ALA A 183 16.80 -12.61 -2.03
N ARG A 184 17.91 -12.35 -1.34
CA ARG A 184 19.03 -13.31 -1.17
C ARG A 184 19.42 -13.45 0.30
N GLY A 185 20.24 -14.46 0.60
CA GLY A 185 20.78 -14.68 1.95
C GLY A 185 19.68 -14.71 3.01
N PRO A 186 19.90 -14.07 4.18
CA PRO A 186 18.91 -14.05 5.27
C PRO A 186 17.53 -13.52 4.87
N ALA A 187 17.46 -12.49 4.02
CA ALA A 187 16.18 -11.97 3.55
C ALA A 187 15.45 -12.96 2.63
N GLY A 188 16.20 -13.69 1.78
CA GLY A 188 15.64 -14.72 0.90
C GLY A 188 15.20 -15.99 1.64
N GLU A 189 15.93 -16.37 2.69
CA GLU A 189 15.55 -17.44 3.62
C GLU A 189 14.22 -17.10 4.31
N PHE A 190 14.09 -15.87 4.84
CA PHE A 190 12.85 -15.39 5.44
C PHE A 190 11.65 -15.41 4.48
N GLU A 191 11.84 -15.00 3.22
CA GLU A 191 10.79 -15.13 2.19
C GLU A 191 10.42 -16.60 1.90
N SER A 192 11.41 -17.49 1.96
CA SER A 192 11.20 -18.93 1.71
C SER A 192 10.46 -19.61 2.86
N GLU A 193 10.72 -19.23 4.11
CA GLU A 193 9.97 -19.69 5.28
C GLU A 193 8.48 -19.37 5.16
N ILE A 194 8.15 -18.15 4.73
CA ILE A 194 6.76 -17.70 4.54
C ILE A 194 6.05 -18.53 3.45
N LEU A 195 6.73 -18.84 2.35
CA LEU A 195 6.20 -19.72 1.31
C LEU A 195 6.00 -21.15 1.84
N GLY A 196 6.94 -21.65 2.65
CA GLY A 196 6.86 -22.94 3.34
C GLY A 196 5.64 -23.03 4.26
N GLU A 197 5.43 -22.03 5.13
CA GLU A 197 4.26 -21.94 6.00
C GLU A 197 2.93 -21.93 5.22
N ALA A 198 2.90 -21.23 4.09
CA ALA A 198 1.73 -21.18 3.22
C ALA A 198 1.53 -22.46 2.36
N GLY A 199 2.51 -23.36 2.36
CA GLY A 199 2.52 -24.59 1.57
C GLY A 199 2.44 -24.31 0.07
N VAL A 200 3.18 -23.31 -0.41
CA VAL A 200 3.29 -22.94 -1.83
C VAL A 200 4.76 -22.73 -2.21
N THR A 201 5.08 -22.84 -3.49
CA THR A 201 6.43 -22.57 -4.03
C THR A 201 6.38 -21.50 -5.11
N LEU A 202 7.52 -20.91 -5.44
CA LEU A 202 7.61 -19.95 -6.56
C LEU A 202 7.21 -20.59 -7.90
N ASP A 203 7.58 -21.85 -8.12
CA ASP A 203 7.21 -22.59 -9.33
C ASP A 203 5.69 -22.69 -9.51
N MET A 204 4.92 -22.84 -8.43
CA MET A 204 3.45 -22.78 -8.51
C MET A 204 2.93 -21.44 -9.05
N PHE A 205 3.58 -20.32 -8.71
CA PHE A 205 3.23 -19.01 -9.25
C PHE A 205 3.61 -18.89 -10.74
N ASP A 206 4.73 -19.48 -11.14
CA ASP A 206 5.17 -19.51 -12.54
C ASP A 206 4.21 -20.33 -13.41
N GLN A 207 3.75 -21.48 -12.92
CA GLN A 207 2.75 -22.33 -13.59
C GLN A 207 1.43 -21.59 -13.85
N VAL A 208 1.00 -20.72 -12.91
CA VAL A 208 -0.20 -19.89 -13.11
C VAL A 208 0.04 -18.60 -13.89
N LYS A 209 1.27 -18.38 -14.36
CA LYS A 209 1.70 -17.29 -15.27
C LYS A 209 1.36 -15.90 -14.72
N VAL A 210 1.68 -15.66 -13.45
CA VAL A 210 1.60 -14.32 -12.85
C VAL A 210 2.99 -13.71 -12.70
N GLU A 211 3.10 -12.43 -13.01
CA GLU A 211 4.40 -11.76 -13.07
C GLU A 211 4.99 -11.46 -11.68
N GLY A 212 4.18 -11.08 -10.70
CA GLY A 212 4.73 -10.64 -9.41
C GLY A 212 5.57 -9.36 -9.50
N THR A 213 5.96 -8.81 -8.36
CA THR A 213 6.74 -7.57 -8.24
C THR A 213 7.22 -7.35 -6.79
N ARG A 214 7.80 -6.18 -6.49
CA ARG A 214 8.17 -5.73 -5.15
C ARG A 214 7.34 -4.53 -4.74
N ARG A 215 6.81 -4.55 -3.51
CA ARG A 215 6.04 -3.45 -2.92
C ARG A 215 6.81 -2.85 -1.77
N LEU A 216 6.79 -1.52 -1.58
CA LEU A 216 7.38 -0.88 -0.39
C LEU A 216 6.82 -1.56 0.87
N GLY A 217 7.69 -2.02 1.77
CA GLY A 217 7.27 -2.67 3.01
C GLY A 217 6.85 -1.67 4.09
N ARG A 218 7.49 -0.51 4.13
CA ARG A 218 7.18 0.61 5.02
C ARG A 218 6.69 1.82 4.23
N LEU A 219 5.63 2.46 4.73
CA LEU A 219 5.18 3.78 4.30
C LEU A 219 5.73 4.84 5.25
N SER A 220 6.31 5.89 4.67
CA SER A 220 6.69 7.11 5.40
C SER A 220 5.50 8.07 5.45
N LEU A 221 5.37 8.80 6.56
CA LEU A 221 4.26 9.72 6.86
C LEU A 221 4.79 11.07 7.36
N PRO A 222 5.61 11.80 6.58
CA PRO A 222 6.30 12.99 7.07
C PRO A 222 5.35 14.16 7.36
N ASP A 223 4.15 14.16 6.77
CA ASP A 223 3.13 15.20 6.91
C ASP A 223 1.92 14.75 7.75
N LEU A 224 2.08 13.70 8.57
CA LEU A 224 1.00 13.24 9.46
C LEU A 224 0.71 14.30 10.52
N GLN A 225 -0.55 14.74 10.56
CA GLN A 225 -1.06 15.70 11.52
C GLN A 225 -2.32 15.16 12.17
N VAL A 226 -2.45 15.46 13.46
CA VAL A 226 -3.62 15.11 14.25
C VAL A 226 -4.06 16.32 15.09
N ASN A 227 -5.34 16.66 15.00
CA ASN A 227 -5.95 17.75 15.74
C ASN A 227 -7.41 17.44 16.06
N ILE A 228 -8.00 18.22 16.98
CA ILE A 228 -9.43 18.18 17.27
C ILE A 228 -10.16 19.26 16.48
N GLU A 229 -11.34 18.92 15.97
CA GLU A 229 -12.32 19.88 15.45
C GLU A 229 -13.68 19.60 16.09
N GLY A 230 -14.12 20.49 16.98
CA GLY A 230 -15.30 20.27 17.81
C GLY A 230 -15.10 19.07 18.74
N SER A 231 -15.90 18.02 18.55
CA SER A 231 -15.80 16.75 19.30
C SER A 231 -15.08 15.64 18.53
N ASN A 232 -14.56 15.93 17.33
CA ASN A 232 -14.04 14.91 16.41
C ASN A 232 -12.52 14.99 16.31
N LEU A 233 -11.89 13.84 16.05
CA LEU A 233 -10.46 13.75 15.77
C LEU A 233 -10.23 13.83 14.27
N VAL A 234 -9.42 14.79 13.82
CA VAL A 234 -9.06 14.96 12.42
C VAL A 234 -7.63 14.47 12.21
N VAL A 235 -7.47 13.59 11.24
CA VAL A 235 -6.18 13.01 10.86
C VAL A 235 -5.90 13.36 9.40
N SER A 236 -4.79 14.05 9.14
CA SER A 236 -4.37 14.46 7.81
C SER A 236 -3.00 13.89 7.46
N PHE A 237 -2.82 13.35 6.25
CA PHE A 237 -1.56 12.75 5.80
C PHE A 237 -1.56 12.51 4.29
N THR A 238 -0.38 12.31 3.70
CA THR A 238 -0.23 11.93 2.29
C THR A 238 0.26 10.49 2.18
N LEU A 239 -0.32 9.72 1.25
CA LEU A 239 0.15 8.37 0.91
C LEU A 239 0.47 8.24 -0.58
N PRO A 240 1.50 7.44 -0.95
CA PRO A 240 1.77 7.13 -2.34
C PRO A 240 0.67 6.27 -2.95
N LYS A 241 0.64 6.19 -4.28
CA LYS A 241 -0.31 5.32 -5.00
C LYS A 241 -0.22 3.87 -4.52
N GLY A 242 -1.39 3.24 -4.42
CA GLY A 242 -1.51 1.84 -4.04
C GLY A 242 -1.36 1.57 -2.54
N ALA A 243 -1.11 2.58 -1.70
CA ALA A 243 -1.24 2.51 -0.25
C ALA A 243 -2.67 2.83 0.20
N PHE A 244 -3.04 2.41 1.42
CA PHE A 244 -4.39 2.52 1.94
C PHE A 244 -4.42 3.38 3.20
N ALA A 245 -5.35 4.34 3.26
CA ALA A 245 -5.55 5.19 4.44
C ALA A 245 -5.92 4.37 5.68
N THR A 246 -6.63 3.25 5.49
CA THR A 246 -7.01 2.33 6.57
C THR A 246 -5.80 1.76 7.31
N SER A 247 -4.63 1.63 6.69
CA SER A 247 -3.42 1.17 7.38
C SER A 247 -2.92 2.20 8.40
N VAL A 248 -3.06 3.50 8.12
CA VAL A 248 -2.73 4.57 9.07
C VAL A 248 -3.79 4.67 10.16
N LEU A 249 -5.07 4.66 9.75
CA LEU A 249 -6.20 4.79 10.68
C LEU A 249 -6.26 3.62 11.67
N ARG A 250 -5.93 2.39 11.25
CA ARG A 250 -5.86 1.23 12.14
C ARG A 250 -4.89 1.45 13.30
N GLU A 251 -3.75 2.09 13.04
CA GLU A 251 -2.78 2.38 14.09
C GLU A 251 -3.25 3.47 15.05
N ILE A 252 -4.02 4.45 14.58
CA ILE A 252 -4.58 5.53 15.41
C ILE A 252 -5.78 5.04 16.22
N MET A 253 -6.69 4.31 15.59
CA MET A 253 -7.96 3.90 16.19
C MET A 253 -7.81 2.65 17.07
N LYS A 254 -6.83 1.79 16.78
CA LYS A 254 -6.63 0.48 17.44
C LYS A 254 -7.90 -0.39 17.50
N THR A 255 -8.78 -0.24 16.51
CA THR A 255 -9.99 -1.05 16.35
C THR A 255 -9.70 -2.28 15.50
N GLU A 256 -10.42 -3.37 15.76
CA GLU A 256 -10.48 -4.48 14.81
C GLU A 256 -11.16 -4.02 13.51
N PRO A 257 -10.74 -4.52 12.33
CA PRO A 257 -11.36 -4.20 11.04
C PRO A 257 -12.81 -4.67 10.92
#